data_AF-A0A7C2LPN1-F1
#
_entry.id   AF-A0A7C2LPN1-F1
#
_cell.length_a   1.000
_cell.length_b   1.000
_cell.length_c   1.000
_cell.angle_alpha   90.00
_cell.angle_beta   90.00
_cell.angle_gamma   90.00
#
_symmetry.space_group_name_H-M   'P 1'
#
loop_
_entity.id
_entity.type
_entity.pdbx_description
1 polymer ?
#
loop_
_entity_poly.entity_id
_entity_poly.type
_entity_poly.pdbx_seq_one_letter_code
_entity_poly.pdbx_strand_id
1 'polypeptide(L)' 'MLVFWILVLVGRGLLIVWAARQLGYGGPASIRGGASRALEILQERYARGEIMREQYEQMCRDILGEGGG' A
#
# COMPACT_ATOMS: atom_id res chain seq x y z
N MET A 1 17.46 -28.96 -3.65
CA MET A 1 17.86 -27.78 -2.84
C MET A 1 17.73 -26.47 -3.63
N LEU A 2 18.34 -26.32 -4.81
CA LEU A 2 18.27 -25.09 -5.62
C LEU A 2 16.87 -24.84 -6.23
N VAL A 3 16.20 -25.90 -6.72
CA VAL A 3 14.84 -25.83 -7.26
C VAL A 3 13.81 -25.33 -6.24
N PHE A 4 13.97 -25.71 -4.97
CA PHE A 4 13.10 -25.25 -3.88
C PHE A 4 13.22 -23.74 -3.67
N TRP A 5 14.45 -23.20 -3.71
CA TRP A 5 14.69 -21.77 -3.61
C TRP A 5 14.13 -20.98 -4.82
N ILE A 6 14.22 -21.53 -6.03
CA ILE A 6 13.62 -20.90 -7.22
C ILE A 6 12.09 -20.85 -7.08
N LEU A 7 11.46 -21.94 -6.65
CA LEU A 7 10.00 -22.01 -6.48
C LEU A 7 9.49 -21.03 -5.42
N VAL A 8 10.22 -20.89 -4.31
CA VAL A 8 9.94 -19.89 -3.27
C VAL A 8 10.09 -18.47 -3.81
N LEU A 9 11.14 -18.19 -4.59
CA LEU A 9 11.38 -16.85 -5.14
C LEU A 9 10.31 -16.44 -6.16
N VAL A 10 9.94 -17.34 -7.06
CA VAL A 10 8.86 -17.14 -8.05
C VAL A 10 7.51 -16.97 -7.35
N GLY A 11 7.21 -17.82 -6.36
CA GLY A 11 5.97 -17.73 -5.58
C GLY A 11 5.84 -16.41 -4.84
N ARG A 12 6.93 -15.93 -4.21
CA ARG A 12 6.95 -14.61 -3.55
C ARG A 12 6.74 -13.47 -4.54
N GLY A 13 7.40 -13.50 -5.68
CA GLY A 13 7.23 -12.47 -6.72
C GLY A 13 5.79 -12.39 -7.22
N LEU A 14 5.17 -13.55 -7.50
CA LEU A 14 3.76 -13.64 -7.91
C LEU A 14 2.81 -13.10 -6.84
N LEU A 15 3.03 -13.43 -5.57
CA LEU A 15 2.21 -12.95 -4.46
C LEU A 15 2.28 -11.43 -4.32
N ILE A 16 3.46 -10.84 -4.45
CA ILE A 16 3.65 -9.38 -4.36
C ILE A 16 2.96 -8.68 -5.54
N VAL A 17 3.17 -9.17 -6.77
CA VAL A 17 2.54 -8.60 -7.98
C VAL A 17 1.02 -8.77 -7.94
N TRP A 18 0.54 -9.92 -7.46
CA TRP A 18 -0.89 -10.18 -7.30
C TRP A 18 -1.51 -9.27 -6.24
N ALA A 19 -0.86 -9.11 -5.08
CA ALA A 19 -1.32 -8.20 -4.03
C ALA A 19 -1.30 -6.74 -4.50
N ALA A 20 -0.25 -6.30 -5.19
CA ALA A 20 -0.15 -4.96 -5.76
C ALA A 20 -1.19 -4.72 -6.88
N ARG A 21 -1.53 -5.73 -7.67
CA ARG A 21 -2.63 -5.64 -8.64
C ARG A 21 -3.99 -5.59 -7.97
N GLN A 22 -4.19 -6.40 -6.94
CA GLN A 22 -5.43 -6.44 -6.17
C GLN A 22 -5.67 -5.16 -5.37
N LEU A 23 -4.61 -4.51 -4.89
CA LEU A 23 -4.69 -3.28 -4.10
C LEU A 23 -4.49 -1.99 -4.92
N GLY A 24 -3.86 -2.06 -6.10
CA GLY A 24 -3.27 -0.86 -6.72
C GLY A 24 -3.37 -0.71 -8.24
N TYR A 25 -4.12 -1.52 -8.99
CA TYR A 25 -4.22 -1.35 -10.46
C TYR A 25 -5.65 -1.33 -10.99
N GLY A 26 -6.40 -0.31 -10.56
CA GLY A 26 -7.75 -0.01 -11.00
C GLY A 26 -7.95 1.39 -11.58
N GLY A 27 -7.04 1.88 -12.44
CA GLY A 27 -7.34 2.93 -13.44
C GLY A 27 -7.73 4.35 -12.96
N PRO A 28 -7.77 5.33 -13.88
CA PRO A 28 -7.61 6.75 -13.58
C PRO A 28 -8.91 7.49 -13.24
N ALA A 29 -8.75 8.63 -12.55
CA ALA A 29 -9.68 9.77 -12.51
C ALA A 29 -11.10 9.54 -11.98
N SER A 30 -11.34 9.94 -10.73
CA SER A 30 -12.56 10.66 -10.34
C SER A 30 -12.50 11.04 -8.85
N ILE A 31 -11.82 12.15 -8.53
CA ILE A 31 -12.09 13.08 -7.40
C ILE A 31 -12.05 12.50 -5.94
N ARG A 32 -12.02 11.18 -5.75
CA ARG A 32 -11.91 10.45 -4.48
C ARG A 32 -10.49 9.93 -4.21
N GLY A 33 -9.60 10.09 -5.19
CA GLY A 33 -8.23 9.56 -5.17
C GLY A 33 -7.22 10.36 -4.33
N GLY A 34 -7.60 11.51 -3.77
CA GLY A 34 -6.74 12.28 -2.86
C GLY A 34 -6.42 11.51 -1.58
N ALA A 35 -7.46 10.92 -0.96
CA ALA A 35 -7.31 10.12 0.25
C ALA A 35 -6.52 8.84 0.01
N SER A 36 -6.81 8.11 -1.07
CA SER A 36 -6.09 6.89 -1.42
C SER A 36 -4.62 7.16 -1.71
N ARG A 37 -4.30 8.24 -2.43
CA ARG A 37 -2.92 8.63 -2.73
C ARG A 37 -2.18 9.12 -1.49
N ALA A 38 -2.86 9.87 -0.61
CA ALA A 38 -2.29 10.32 0.66
C ALA A 38 -1.99 9.14 1.60
N LEU A 39 -2.89 8.16 1.68
CA LEU A 39 -2.69 6.92 2.43
C LEU A 39 -1.56 6.05 1.86
N GLU A 40 -1.44 5.95 0.53
CA GLU A 40 -0.37 5.21 -0.14
C GLU A 40 1.02 5.81 0.16
N ILE A 41 1.14 7.14 0.10
CA ILE A 41 2.37 7.86 0.48
C ILE A 41 2.70 7.63 1.97
N LEU A 42 1.68 7.59 2.82
CA LEU A 42 1.84 7.34 4.26
C LEU A 42 2.34 5.92 4.54
N GLN A 43 1.77 4.94 3.85
CA GLN A 43 2.13 3.53 3.98
C GLN A 43 3.56 3.28 3.48
N GLU A 44 3.96 3.95 2.39
CA GLU A 44 5.32 3.84 1.86
C GLU A 44 6.35 4.36 2.88
N ARG A 45 6.09 5.49 3.54
CA ARG A 45 6.99 6.06 4.55
C ARG A 45 7.00 5.27 5.86
N TYR A 46 5.87 4.68 6.25
CA TYR A 46 5.80 3.72 7.35
C TYR A 46 6.63 2.47 7.06
N ALA A 47 6.55 1.93 5.83
CA ALA A 47 7.37 0.81 5.39
C ALA A 47 8.87 1.14 5.34
N ARG A 48 9.23 2.39 5.05
CA ARG A 48 10.61 2.89 5.19
C ARG A 48 11.04 3.10 6.65
N GLY A 49 10.12 3.03 7.61
CA GLY A 49 10.39 3.30 9.03
C GLY A 49 10.59 4.79 9.35
N GLU A 50 10.26 5.69 8.43
CA GLU A 50 10.37 7.15 8.61
C GLU A 50 9.26 7.69 9.53
N ILE A 51 8.18 6.93 9.70
CA ILE A 51 7.00 7.31 10.50
C ILE A 51 6.66 6.19 11.48
N MET A 52 6.41 6.55 12.73
CA MET A 52 5.97 5.60 13.76
C MET A 52 4.50 5.20 13.57
N ARG A 53 4.13 3.99 14.00
CA ARG A 53 2.76 3.46 13.97
C ARG A 53 1.69 4.46 14.44
N GLU A 54 1.97 5.18 15.52
CA GLU A 54 1.04 6.14 16.12
C GLU A 54 0.74 7.33 15.20
N GLN A 55 1.79 7.87 14.55
CA GLN A 55 1.68 8.97 13.59
C GLN A 55 0.94 8.53 12.33
N TYR A 56 1.19 7.29 11.87
CA TYR A 56 0.46 6.69 10.76
C TYR A 56 -1.05 6.58 11.05
N GLU A 57 -1.42 6.11 12.24
CA GLU A 57 -2.83 5.96 12.62
C GLU A 57 -3.55 7.31 12.75
N GLN A 58 -2.88 8.36 13.23
CA GLN A 58 -3.46 9.71 13.32
C GLN A 58 -3.79 10.28 11.94
N MET A 59 -2.81 10.28 11.04
CA MET A 59 -2.97 10.82 9.69
C MET A 59 -3.94 9.98 8.85
N CYS A 60 -3.97 8.65 9.03
CA CYS A 60 -4.94 7.78 8.37
C CYS A 60 -6.39 8.14 8.77
N ARG A 61 -6.64 8.40 10.05
CA ARG A 61 -7.96 8.85 10.53
C ARG A 61 -8.33 10.23 10.01
N ASP A 62 -7.37 11.14 9.95
CA ASP A 62 -7.56 12.51 9.46
C ASP A 62 -7.96 12.51 7.98
N ILE A 63 -7.22 11.77 7.14
CA ILE A 63 -7.48 11.61 5.72
C ILE A 63 -8.84 10.93 5.45
N LEU A 64 -9.21 9.94 6.27
CA LEU A 64 -10.52 9.28 6.16
C LEU A 64 -11.67 10.15 6.67
N GLY A 65 -11.42 11.03 7.64
CA GLY A 65 -12.39 11.97 8.19
C GLY A 65 -12.67 13.17 7.28
N GLU A 66 -11.65 13.68 6.58
CA GLU A 66 -11.80 14.80 5.64
C GLU A 66 -12.40 14.39 4.29
N GLY A 67 -12.26 13.12 3.87
CA GLY A 67 -12.80 12.62 2.58
C GLY A 67 -14.32 12.39 2.54
N GLY A 68 -15.04 12.73 3.61
CA GLY A 68 -16.48 12.49 3.80
C GLY A 68 -17.39 13.73 3.79
N GLY A 69 -16.86 14.92 3.47
CA GLY A 69 -17.62 16.18 3.37
C GLY A 69 -17.93 16.61 1.94
#